data_AF-A0A920NJR0-F1
#
_entry.id   AF-A0A920NJR0-F1
#
_cell.length_a   1.000
_cell.length_b   1.000
_cell.length_c   1.000
_cell.angle_alpha   90.00
_cell.angle_beta   90.00
_cell.angle_gamma   90.00
#
_symmetry.space_group_name_H-M   'P 1'
#
loop_
_entity.id
_entity.type
_entity.pdbx_description
1 polymer ?
#
loop_
_entity_poly.entity_id
_entity_poly.type
_entity_poly.pdbx_seq_one_letter_code
_entity_poly.pdbx_strand_id
1 'polypeptide(L)' 'MIFVGCSTIGSIQIAAFFGNLQALLILRQRIASLVFGAAIIICSIFWFFLSEDRNINDTAGGLDANRQAVGFFGGL' A
#
# COMPACT_ATOMS: atom_id res chain seq x y z
N MET A 1 7.39 4.41 -4.83
CA MET A 1 6.87 5.11 -3.62
C MET A 1 5.40 5.54 -3.69
N ILE A 2 4.86 5.90 -4.87
CA ILE A 2 3.47 6.44 -4.93
C ILE A 2 2.39 5.47 -4.43
N PHE A 3 2.48 4.17 -4.75
CA PHE A 3 1.54 3.15 -4.28
C PHE A 3 1.52 3.04 -2.75
N VAL A 4 2.69 3.12 -2.12
CA VAL A 4 2.86 3.10 -0.67
C VAL A 4 2.28 4.36 -0.05
N GLY A 5 2.48 5.53 -0.67
CA GLY A 5 1.85 6.78 -0.26
C GLY A 5 0.32 6.69 -0.27
N CYS A 6 -0.26 6.18 -1.36
CA CYS A 6 -1.71 5.96 -1.46
C CYS A 6 -2.21 4.99 -0.37
N SER A 7 -1.55 3.83 -0.22
CA SER A 7 -1.89 2.86 0.83
C SER A 7 -1.81 3.47 2.24
N THR A 8 -0.82 4.33 2.49
CA THR A 8 -0.66 5.03 3.77
C THR A 8 -1.83 5.97 4.05
N ILE A 9 -2.26 6.74 3.05
CA ILE A 9 -3.46 7.60 3.17
C ILE A 9 -4.67 6.74 3.52
N GLY A 10 -4.86 5.61 2.83
CA GLY A 10 -5.95 4.68 3.12
C GLY A 10 -5.90 4.12 4.55
N SER A 11 -4.72 3.71 5.02
CA SER A 11 -4.51 3.24 6.40
C SER A 11 -4.84 4.32 7.43
N ILE A 12 -4.46 5.57 7.18
CA ILE A 12 -4.80 6.72 8.04
C ILE A 12 -6.31 6.92 8.08
N GLN A 13 -7.04 6.79 6.95
CA GLN A 13 -8.50 6.93 6.95
C GLN A 13 -9.19 5.85 7.80
N ILE A 14 -8.71 4.60 7.73
CA ILE A 14 -9.25 3.51 8.54
C ILE A 14 -8.92 3.73 10.03
N ALA A 15 -7.68 4.08 10.36
CA ALA A 15 -7.27 4.35 11.73
C ALA A 15 -8.04 5.53 12.34
N ALA A 16 -8.21 6.61 11.58
CA ALA A 16 -9.00 7.78 11.99
C ALA A 16 -10.48 7.45 12.20
N PHE A 17 -11.05 6.54 11.39
CA PHE A 17 -12.42 6.06 11.57
C PHE A 17 -12.60 5.37 12.92
N PHE A 18 -11.73 4.41 13.26
CA PHE A 18 -11.77 3.67 14.53
C PHE A 18 -11.40 4.53 15.73
N GLY A 19 -10.43 5.44 15.58
CA GLY A 19 -10.02 6.40 16.61
C GLY A 19 -10.97 7.59 16.80
N ASN A 20 -12.05 7.68 16.01
CA ASN A 20 -13.00 8.81 16.01
C ASN A 20 -12.32 10.18 15.79
N LEU A 21 -11.24 10.21 15.00
CA LEU A 21 -10.43 11.39 14.72
C LEU A 21 -10.99 12.16 13.51
N GLN A 22 -12.08 12.91 13.72
CA GLN A 22 -12.83 13.52 12.61
C GLN A 22 -12.01 14.48 11.75
N ALA A 23 -11.05 15.21 12.33
CA ALA A 23 -10.20 16.14 11.59
C ALA A 23 -9.25 15.46 10.60
N LEU A 24 -9.01 14.15 10.75
CA LEU A 24 -8.16 13.37 9.85
C LEU A 24 -8.95 12.66 8.74
N LEU A 25 -10.29 12.66 8.83
CA LEU A 25 -11.14 12.08 7.79
C LEU A 25 -11.20 13.02 6.59
N ILE A 26 -10.89 12.49 5.41
CA ILE A 26 -10.97 13.23 4.14
C ILE A 26 -12.43 13.49 3.77
N LEU A 27 -13.31 12.52 4.04
CA LEU A 27 -14.74 12.63 3.77
C LEU A 27 -15.51 12.92 5.05
N ARG A 28 -16.48 13.85 4.95
CA ARG A 28 -17.35 14.21 6.09
C ARG A 28 -18.15 13.02 6.64
N GLN A 29 -18.56 12.12 5.75
CA GLN A 29 -19.31 10.93 6.12
C GLN A 29 -18.35 9.81 6.56
N ARG A 30 -18.39 9.43 7.84
CA ARG A 30 -17.44 8.48 8.45
C ARG A 30 -17.36 7.15 7.70
N ILE A 31 -18.50 6.54 7.39
CA ILE A 31 -18.56 5.27 6.69
C ILE A 31 -18.02 5.40 5.26
N ALA A 32 -18.32 6.52 4.58
CA ALA A 32 -17.76 6.76 3.26
C ALA A 32 -16.23 6.91 3.32
N SER A 33 -15.68 7.57 4.35
CA SER A 33 -14.24 7.69 4.55
C SER A 33 -13.56 6.34 4.83
N LEU A 34 -14.22 5.45 5.58
CA LEU A 34 -13.76 4.08 5.80
C LEU A 34 -13.69 3.29 4.49
N VAL A 35 -14.79 3.30 3.72
CA VAL A 35 -14.88 2.60 2.43
C VAL A 35 -13.86 3.17 1.44
N PHE A 36 -13.70 4.49 1.40
CA PHE A 36 -12.70 5.17 0.59
C PHE A 36 -11.27 4.74 0.96
N GLY A 37 -10.95 4.71 2.25
CA GLY A 37 -9.65 4.24 2.74
C GLY A 37 -9.36 2.78 2.34
N ALA A 38 -10.32 1.89 2.55
CA ALA A 38 -10.21 0.49 2.16
C ALA A 38 -10.05 0.33 0.64
N ALA A 39 -10.84 1.06 -0.15
CA ALA A 39 -10.76 1.04 -1.60
C ALA A 39 -9.38 1.51 -2.08
N ILE A 40 -8.82 2.59 -1.51
CA ILE A 40 -7.49 3.06 -1.86
C ILE A 40 -6.42 2.01 -1.55
N ILE A 41 -6.48 1.35 -0.40
CA ILE A 41 -5.51 0.28 -0.07
C ILE A 41 -5.59 -0.83 -1.10
N ILE A 42 -6.79 -1.35 -1.37
CA ILE A 42 -7.02 -2.43 -2.32
C ILE A 42 -6.52 -2.03 -3.72
N CYS A 43 -6.92 -0.87 -4.21
CA CYS A 43 -6.46 -0.33 -5.49
C CYS A 43 -4.93 -0.15 -5.52
N SER A 44 -4.31 0.30 -4.43
CA SER A 44 -2.85 0.47 -4.37
C SER A 44 -2.11 -0.87 -4.43
N ILE A 45 -2.65 -1.91 -3.77
CA ILE A 45 -2.11 -3.27 -3.83
C ILE A 45 -2.22 -3.80 -5.26
N PHE A 46 -3.41 -3.73 -5.86
CA PHE A 46 -3.62 -4.19 -7.23
C PHE A 46 -2.75 -3.41 -8.21
N TRP A 47 -2.66 -2.08 -8.08
CA TRP A 47 -1.80 -1.27 -8.94
C TRP A 47 -0.33 -1.67 -8.76
N PHE A 48 0.13 -1.90 -7.53
CA PHE A 48 1.49 -2.36 -7.27
C PHE A 48 1.77 -3.72 -7.95
N PHE A 49 0.91 -4.72 -7.79
CA PHE A 49 1.21 -6.05 -8.34
C PHE A 49 0.87 -6.21 -9.83
N LEU A 50 0.00 -5.37 -10.39
CA LEU A 50 -0.37 -5.44 -11.81
C LEU A 50 0.50 -4.58 -12.72
N SER A 51 1.23 -3.58 -12.19
CA SER A 51 2.09 -2.75 -13.04
C SER A 51 3.34 -3.44 -13.54
N GLU A 52 3.86 -4.41 -12.80
CA GLU A 52 5.11 -5.12 -13.12
C GLU A 52 5.05 -6.54 -12.52
N ASP A 53 5.75 -7.48 -13.14
CA ASP A 53 5.96 -8.84 -12.60
C ASP A 53 6.90 -8.81 -11.39
N ARG A 54 6.34 -8.44 -10.23
CA ARG A 54 7.06 -8.35 -8.95
C ARG A 54 7.00 -9.64 -8.14
N ASN A 55 6.07 -10.54 -8.46
CA ASN A 55 5.90 -11.82 -7.78
C ASN A 55 6.76 -12.90 -8.47
N ILE A 56 8.08 -12.79 -8.32
CA ILE A 56 9.04 -13.76 -8.88
C ILE A 56 9.09 -14.97 -7.95
N ASN A 57 8.84 -16.17 -8.49
CA ASN A 57 8.83 -17.40 -7.72
C ASN A 57 10.26 -17.94 -7.51
N ASP A 58 10.59 -18.30 -6.27
CA ASP A 58 11.88 -18.90 -5.89
C ASP A 58 12.09 -20.31 -6.48
N THR A 59 11.03 -21.03 -6.86
CA THR A 59 11.14 -22.38 -7.44
C THR A 59 11.66 -22.40 -8.87
N ALA A 60 11.58 -21.28 -9.60
CA ALA A 60 12.10 -21.12 -10.96
C ALA A 60 13.41 -20.32 -10.99
N GLY A 61 14.09 -20.19 -9.85
CA GLY A 61 15.37 -19.48 -9.73
C GLY A 61 15.32 -18.17 -8.95
N GLY A 62 14.12 -17.67 -8.60
CA GLY A 62 13.94 -16.51 -7.72
C GLY A 62 14.68 -15.24 -8.17
N LEU A 63 14.68 -14.23 -7.29
CA LEU A 63 15.61 -13.11 -7.43
C LEU A 63 16.87 -13.44 -6.62
N ASP A 64 18.04 -13.40 -7.26
CA ASP A 64 19.33 -13.67 -6.60
C ASP A 64 19.48 -12.83 -5.31
N ALA A 65 19.86 -13.48 -4.20
CA ALA A 65 19.91 -12.85 -2.89
C ALA A 65 20.89 -11.66 -2.81
N ASN A 66 21.98 -11.67 -3.60
CA ASN A 66 22.89 -10.53 -3.67
C ASN A 66 22.21 -9.35 -4.38
N ARG A 67 21.38 -9.61 -5.40
CA ARG A 67 20.59 -8.57 -6.05
C ARG A 67 19.52 -8.00 -5.12
N GLN A 68 18.86 -8.83 -4.32
CA GLN A 68 17.93 -8.36 -3.29
C GLN A 68 18.65 -7.52 -2.22
N ALA A 69 19.82 -7.95 -1.75
CA ALA A 69 20.60 -7.21 -0.77
C ALA A 69 21.02 -5.84 -1.32
N VAL A 70 21.48 -5.78 -2.57
CA VAL A 70 21.82 -4.50 -3.24
C VAL A 70 20.59 -3.61 -3.38
N GLY A 71 19.42 -4.14 -3.72
CA GLY A 71 18.17 -3.35 -3.74
C GLY A 71 17.85 -2.78 -2.36
N PHE A 72 17.83 -3.63 -1.33
CA PHE A 72 17.48 -3.26 0.03
C PHE A 72 18.44 -2.23 0.65
N PHE A 73 19.76 -2.42 0.52
CA PHE A 73 20.76 -1.48 1.06
C PHE A 73 20.99 -0.27 0.14
N GLY A 74 20.73 -0.39 -1.16
CA GLY A 74 20.84 0.67 -2.15
C GLY A 74 19.65 1.63 -2.19
N GLY A 75 18.57 1.32 -1.47
CA GLY A 75 17.37 2.17 -1.39
C GLY A 75 16.41 2.03 -2.58
N LEU A 76 16.43 0.88 -3.27
CA LEU A 76 15.47 0.51 -4.31
C LEU A 76 14.33 -0.33 -3.72
#